data_AF-A0A1H6EB74-F1
#
_entry.id   AF-A0A1H6EB74-F1
#
_cell.length_a   1.000
_cell.length_b   1.000
_cell.length_c   1.000
_cell.angle_alpha   90.00
_cell.angle_beta   90.00
_cell.angle_gamma   90.00
#
_symmetry.space_group_name_H-M   'P 1'
#
loop_
_entity.id
_entity.type
_entity.pdbx_description
1 polymer ?
#
loop_
_entity_poly.entity_id
_entity_poly.type
_entity_poly.pdbx_seq_one_letter_code
_entity_poly.pdbx_strand_id
1 'polypeptide(L)' 'MRRLEPGAQVAFDGRTWQVGALVGATVRLIDEEGITASVPASVLLADPGFEVVGVPLGGAPQWGRFQSVPLPAGSRTVLW' A
#
# COMPACT_ATOMS: atom_id res chain seq x y z
N MET A 1 -7.46 8.73 15.71
CA MET A 1 -6.78 9.30 14.52
C MET A 1 -6.41 8.15 13.61
N ARG A 2 -6.85 8.13 12.35
CA ARG A 2 -6.43 7.14 11.36
C ARG A 2 -5.07 7.53 10.81
N ARG A 3 -4.09 6.63 10.81
CA ARG A 3 -2.71 6.89 10.39
C ARG A 3 -2.33 5.93 9.25
N LEU A 4 -1.50 6.42 8.34
CA LEU A 4 -0.87 5.60 7.32
C LEU A 4 0.26 4.79 7.97
N GLU A 5 0.03 3.49 8.15
CA GLU A 5 0.96 2.56 8.79
C GLU A 5 0.81 1.17 8.19
N PRO A 6 1.84 0.30 8.25
CA PRO A 6 1.74 -1.07 7.76
C PRO A 6 0.53 -1.80 8.36
N GLY A 7 -0.24 -2.48 7.51
CA GLY A 7 -1.50 -3.12 7.87
C GLY A 7 -2.73 -2.24 7.72
N ALA A 8 -2.60 -0.91 7.61
CA ALA A 8 -3.75 -0.04 7.35
C ALA A 8 -4.32 -0.28 5.94
N GLN A 9 -5.63 -0.11 5.79
CA GLN A 9 -6.30 -0.07 4.50
C GLN A 9 -6.51 1.38 4.04
N VAL A 10 -6.27 1.61 2.75
CA VAL A 10 -6.42 2.91 2.10
C VAL A 10 -7.19 2.77 0.78
N ALA A 11 -7.97 3.78 0.42
CA ALA A 11 -8.51 3.94 -0.92
C ALA A 11 -7.52 4.78 -1.72
N PHE A 12 -7.14 4.33 -2.92
CA PHE A 12 -6.25 5.06 -3.84
C PHE A 12 -6.47 4.54 -5.26
N ASP A 13 -6.50 5.43 -6.25
CA ASP A 13 -6.75 5.08 -7.66
C ASP A 13 -8.06 4.27 -7.88
N GLY A 14 -9.10 4.61 -7.11
CA GLY A 14 -10.40 3.91 -7.17
C GLY A 14 -10.39 2.46 -6.65
N ARG A 15 -9.30 2.04 -5.98
CA ARG A 15 -9.13 0.69 -5.44
C ARG A 15 -8.84 0.73 -3.95
N THR A 16 -9.15 -0.37 -3.26
CA THR A 16 -8.77 -0.57 -1.85
C THR A 16 -7.43 -1.30 -1.79
N TRP A 17 -6.50 -0.74 -1.03
CA TRP A 17 -5.16 -1.26 -0.83
C TRP A 17 -4.90 -1.48 0.66
N GLN A 18 -4.04 -2.43 0.98
CA GLN A 18 -3.38 -2.53 2.27
C GLN A 18 -1.97 -1.95 2.19
N VAL A 19 -1.57 -1.18 3.19
CA VAL A 19 -0.19 -0.70 3.34
C VAL A 19 0.67 -1.90 3.74
N GLY A 20 1.47 -2.41 2.82
CA GLY A 20 2.40 -3.51 3.09
C GLY A 20 3.67 -3.06 3.82
N ALA A 21 4.18 -1.87 3.48
CA ALA A 21 5.35 -1.30 4.14
C ALA A 21 5.45 0.22 3.90
N LEU A 22 6.18 0.89 4.80
CA LEU A 22 6.67 2.26 4.60
C LEU A 22 8.20 2.18 4.52
N VAL A 23 8.78 2.62 3.40
CA VAL A 23 10.22 2.58 3.17
C VAL A 23 10.68 3.97 2.74
N GLY A 24 11.34 4.69 3.66
CA GLY A 24 11.69 6.09 3.46
C GLY A 24 10.43 6.92 3.20
N ALA A 25 10.38 7.59 2.05
CA ALA A 25 9.23 8.39 1.61
C ALA A 25 8.25 7.62 0.69
N THR A 26 8.37 6.29 0.59
CA THR A 26 7.56 5.46 -0.30
C THR A 26 6.67 4.51 0.48
N VAL A 27 5.43 4.39 0.02
CA VAL A 27 4.40 3.51 0.56
C VAL A 27 4.27 2.32 -0.39
N ARG A 28 4.44 1.10 0.13
CA ARG A 28 4.12 -0.12 -0.60
C ARG A 28 2.67 -0.48 -0.32
N LEU A 29 1.88 -0.59 -1.37
CA LEU A 29 0.49 -0.97 -1.35
C LEU A 29 0.32 -2.37 -1.91
N ILE A 30 -0.63 -3.12 -1.38
CA ILE A 30 -0.98 -4.47 -1.80
C ILE A 30 -2.49 -4.57 -1.87
N ASP A 31 -3.08 -4.95 -3.00
CA ASP A 31 -4.52 -5.19 -3.09
C ASP A 31 -4.90 -6.61 -2.63
N GLU A 32 -6.19 -6.92 -2.68
CA GLU A 32 -6.72 -8.24 -2.30
C GLU A 32 -6.27 -9.38 -3.24
N GLU A 33 -5.92 -9.07 -4.48
CA GLU A 33 -5.40 -10.02 -5.47
C GLU A 33 -3.87 -10.23 -5.34
N GLY A 34 -3.23 -9.48 -4.43
CA GLY A 34 -1.79 -9.53 -4.19
C GLY A 34 -0.98 -8.66 -5.16
N ILE A 35 -1.63 -7.82 -5.97
CA ILE A 35 -0.95 -6.84 -6.82
C ILE A 35 -0.30 -5.80 -5.92
N THR A 36 0.93 -5.43 -6.26
CA THR A 36 1.70 -4.46 -5.48
C THR A 36 1.92 -3.16 -6.24
N ALA A 37 1.86 -2.04 -5.51
CA ALA A 37 2.24 -0.73 -6.01
C ALA A 37 3.24 -0.07 -5.05
N SER A 38 4.14 0.75 -5.59
CA SER A 38 5.06 1.58 -4.79
C SER A 38 4.80 3.04 -5.13
N VAL A 39 4.26 3.79 -4.16
CA VAL A 39 3.78 5.15 -4.38
C VAL A 39 4.51 6.09 -3.42
N PRO A 40 5.11 7.19 -3.89
CA PRO A 40 5.64 8.21 -2.99
C PRO A 40 4.54 8.73 -2.06
N ALA A 41 4.84 8.88 -0.77
CA ALA A 41 3.89 9.36 0.22
C ALA A 41 3.29 10.72 -0.18
N SER A 42 4.10 11.61 -0.78
CA SER A 42 3.63 12.90 -1.27
C SER A 42 2.59 12.79 -2.38
N VAL A 43 2.72 11.81 -3.28
CA VAL A 43 1.74 11.58 -4.37
C VAL A 43 0.47 11.00 -3.79
N LEU A 44 0.59 10.00 -2.92
CA LEU A 44 -0.54 9.37 -2.25
C LEU A 44 -1.37 10.40 -1.46
N LEU A 45 -0.71 11.27 -0.70
CA LEU A 45 -1.38 12.30 0.13
C LEU A 45 -1.92 13.48 -0.68
N ALA A 46 -1.42 13.69 -1.90
CA ALA A 46 -1.92 14.74 -2.79
C ALA A 46 -3.14 14.29 -3.61
N ASP A 47 -3.43 12.98 -3.66
CA ASP A 47 -4.59 12.46 -4.37
C ASP A 47 -5.89 12.81 -3.62
N PRO A 48 -6.86 13.50 -4.25
CA PRO A 48 -8.10 13.89 -3.58
C PRO A 48 -9.04 12.70 -3.29
N GLY A 49 -8.82 11.56 -3.94
CA GLY A 49 -9.52 10.31 -3.67
C GLY A 49 -8.86 9.46 -2.57
N PHE A 50 -7.74 9.91 -2.02
CA PHE A 50 -7.03 9.18 -0.99
C PHE A 50 -7.76 9.25 0.36
N GLU A 51 -8.11 8.08 0.89
CA GLU A 51 -8.68 7.97 2.23
C GLU A 51 -8.04 6.80 2.98
N VAL A 52 -7.70 6.99 4.26
CA VAL A 52 -7.40 5.86 5.16
C VAL A 52 -8.73 5.25 5.61
N VAL A 53 -9.10 4.11 5.02
CA VAL A 53 -10.39 3.41 5.22
C VAL A 53 -10.44 2.72 6.59
N GLY A 54 -9.30 2.34 7.17
CA GLY A 54 -9.25 1.80 8.53
C GLY A 54 -8.13 0.79 8.75
N VAL A 55 -8.14 0.14 9.92
CA VAL A 55 -7.27 -1.01 10.21
C VAL A 55 -8.15 -2.26 10.09
N PRO A 56 -7.75 -3.28 9.31
CA PRO A 56 -8.51 -4.53 9.23
C PRO A 56 -8.54 -5.20 10.61
N LEU A 57 -9.76 -5.47 11.10
CA LEU A 57 -10.03 -6.11 12.40
C LEU A 57 -9.66 -7.62 12.45
N GLY A 58 -9.06 -8.16 11.39
CA GLY A 58 -8.72 -9.57 11.30
C GLY A 58 -7.56 -9.77 10.35
N GLY A 59 -6.35 -9.77 10.91
CA GLY A 59 -5.15 -10.32 10.30
C GLY A 59 -4.80 -9.74 8.94
N ALA A 60 -4.06 -8.63 8.92
CA ALA A 60 -3.10 -8.44 7.84
C ALA A 60 -2.36 -9.77 7.65
N PRO A 61 -2.25 -10.32 6.43
CA PRO A 61 -1.47 -11.54 6.27
C PRO A 61 -0.10 -11.23 6.86
N GLN A 62 0.38 -12.11 7.71
CA GLN A 62 1.64 -11.99 8.46
C GLN A 62 2.85 -12.03 7.51
N TRP A 63 2.94 -11.06 6.59
CA TRP A 63 4.00 -10.90 5.60
C TRP A 63 5.35 -10.56 6.26
N GLY A 64 5.34 -10.19 7.55
CA GLY A 64 6.51 -10.00 8.40
C GLY A 64 7.40 -11.24 8.61
N ARG A 65 7.12 -12.36 7.92
CA ARG A 65 7.97 -13.56 7.92
C ARG A 65 8.60 -13.89 6.56
N PHE A 66 8.37 -13.10 5.52
CA PHE A 66 9.05 -13.27 4.23
C PHE A 66 10.19 -12.25 4.12
N GLN A 67 11.40 -12.66 4.51
CA GLN A 67 12.66 -11.99 4.16
C GLN A 67 12.91 -11.90 2.64
N SER A 68 11.94 -12.30 1.81
CA SER A 68 11.99 -12.22 0.36
C SER A 68 10.69 -11.59 -0.10
N VAL A 69 10.74 -10.28 -0.34
CA VAL A 69 9.75 -9.60 -1.18
C VAL A 69 9.80 -10.29 -2.55
N PRO A 70 8.70 -10.85 -3.07
CA PRO A 70 8.69 -11.26 -4.47
C PRO A 70 8.96 -10.00 -5.28
N LEU A 71 10.10 -9.94 -5.97
CA LEU A 71 10.32 -8.93 -6.99
C LEU A 71 9.17 -9.09 -7.99
N PRO A 72 8.25 -8.12 -8.13
CA PRO A 72 7.23 -8.24 -9.15
C PRO A 72 7.95 -8.24 -10.49
N ALA A 73 7.85 -9.35 -11.22
CA ALA A 73 8.17 -9.40 -12.62
C ALA A 73 7.26 -8.39 -13.32
N GLY A 74 7.82 -7.23 -13.66
CA GLY A 74 7.11 -6.13 -14.33
C GLY A 74 6.72 -5.00 -13.41
N SER A 75 7.69 -4.17 -13.00
CA SER A 75 7.40 -2.79 -12.63
C SER A 75 6.84 -2.08 -13.87
N ARG A 76 5.51 -1.97 -14.00
CA ARG A 76 4.93 -1.02 -14.94
C ARG A 76 5.05 0.37 -14.32
N THR A 77 6.09 1.09 -14.74
CA THR A 77 6.18 2.53 -14.50
C THR A 77 4.99 3.18 -15.18
N VAL A 78 4.05 3.68 -14.39
CA VAL A 78 3.10 4.68 -14.86
C VAL A 78 3.82 6.02 -14.74
N LEU A 79 4.14 6.64 -15.86
CA LEU A 79 4.66 8.00 -15.87
C LEU A 79 3.47 8.93 -15.55
N TRP A 80 3.62 9.73 -14.50
CA TRP A 80 2.83 10.94 -14.26
C TRP A 80 3.81 12.09 -14.12
#